data_AF-A0A178URB9-F1
#
_entry.id   AF-A0A178URB9-F1
#
_cell.length_a   1.000
_cell.length_b   1.000
_cell.length_c   1.000
_cell.angle_alpha   90.00
_cell.angle_beta   90.00
_cell.angle_gamma   90.00
#
_symmetry.space_group_name_H-M   'P 1'
#
loop_
_entity.id
_entity.type
_entity.pdbx_description
1 polymer ?
#
loop_
_entity_poly.entity_id
_entity_poly.type
_entity_poly.pdbx_seq_one_letter_code
_entity_poly.pdbx_strand_id
1 'polypeptide(L)'
;MMVTPLCDSQLLYHRPSISPTASQFVIADGIILRQNRLLSSSSFWGTKFGNTVKLGVSGCSSCSRKRSTSVNASLGGLLGGIFKGSDNGESTRQQYASIVASVNRLETEISALSDSELRERTDALKQRAQKGESMDSLLPEAFAVVREASKRVLGLRPFDVQLIGGMVLHKGEIAEMRTGEGKTLVAILPAYLNALSGKGVHVVTVNDYLARRDCEWVGQVPRFLGLKVGLIQQNMTPEQRKENYLCDITYVTNSELGFDYLRDNLATEKC
;
A
#
# COMPACT_ATOMS: atom_id res chain seq x y z
N MET A 1 -8.57 6.76 10.74
CA MET A 1 -9.06 6.23 9.45
C MET A 1 -10.42 5.59 9.73
N MET A 2 -11.44 5.87 8.93
CA MET A 2 -12.80 5.36 9.14
C MET A 2 -13.52 5.30 7.80
N VAL A 3 -14.19 4.20 7.50
CA VAL A 3 -15.14 4.05 6.39
C VAL A 3 -16.29 3.18 6.90
N THR A 4 -17.52 3.59 6.62
CA THR A 4 -18.75 2.83 6.90
C THR A 4 -19.60 2.80 5.62
N PRO A 5 -20.23 1.67 5.27
CA PRO A 5 -21.13 1.62 4.13
C PRO A 5 -22.48 2.29 4.44
N LEU A 6 -23.07 2.91 3.43
CA LEU A 6 -24.50 3.22 3.37
C LEU A 6 -25.06 2.70 2.04
N CYS A 7 -26.30 2.24 2.07
CA CYS A 7 -26.87 1.38 1.03
C CYS A 7 -27.26 2.12 -0.26
N ASP A 8 -27.59 1.29 -1.25
CA ASP A 8 -28.07 1.63 -2.59
C ASP A 8 -29.08 2.79 -2.65
N SER A 9 -28.92 3.60 -3.71
CA SER A 9 -30.06 4.20 -4.39
C SER A 9 -29.80 4.17 -5.90
N GLN A 10 -30.69 3.53 -6.65
CA GLN A 10 -30.62 3.51 -8.12
C GLN A 10 -31.22 4.79 -8.68
N LEU A 11 -30.44 5.64 -9.35
CA LEU A 11 -30.91 6.55 -10.41
C LEU A 11 -29.74 7.27 -11.12
N LEU A 12 -30.02 7.79 -12.33
CA LEU A 12 -29.16 8.63 -13.19
C LEU A 12 -27.90 7.97 -13.80
N TYR A 13 -27.98 7.67 -15.11
CA TYR A 13 -26.87 7.27 -15.96
C TYR A 13 -26.24 8.46 -16.71
N HIS A 14 -25.02 8.27 -17.23
CA HIS A 14 -24.35 9.09 -18.25
C HIS A 14 -23.94 10.55 -17.89
N ARG A 15 -22.95 10.70 -17.00
CA ARG A 15 -21.85 11.66 -17.19
C ARG A 15 -20.51 11.06 -16.71
N PRO A 16 -19.38 11.31 -17.40
CA PRO A 16 -18.06 11.20 -16.81
C PRO A 16 -17.74 12.49 -16.04
N SER A 17 -18.40 12.66 -14.90
CA SER A 17 -17.87 13.42 -13.76
C SER A 17 -16.95 12.49 -12.93
N ILE A 18 -16.41 12.98 -11.82
CA ILE A 18 -15.79 12.15 -10.78
C ILE A 18 -16.89 11.34 -10.07
N SER A 19 -17.38 10.31 -10.76
CA SER A 19 -18.47 9.45 -10.32
C SER A 19 -18.06 8.60 -9.11
N PRO A 20 -18.91 8.45 -8.07
CA PRO A 20 -18.57 7.69 -6.86
C PRO A 20 -18.51 6.16 -7.07
N THR A 21 -18.60 5.67 -8.31
CA THR A 21 -18.61 4.25 -8.68
C THR A 21 -17.23 3.59 -8.63
N ALA A 22 -16.67 3.51 -7.42
CA ALA A 22 -15.57 2.62 -7.04
C ALA A 22 -14.25 2.79 -7.82
N SER A 23 -13.83 4.03 -8.09
CA SER A 23 -12.41 4.34 -8.33
C SER A 23 -11.61 4.00 -7.08
N GLN A 24 -10.48 3.29 -7.24
CA GLN A 24 -9.64 2.89 -6.09
C GLN A 24 -8.54 3.91 -5.82
N PHE A 25 -8.17 4.06 -4.55
CA PHE A 25 -7.15 5.00 -4.09
C PHE A 25 -5.90 4.28 -3.64
N VAL A 26 -4.76 4.66 -4.21
CA VAL A 26 -3.43 4.22 -3.74
C VAL A 26 -2.70 5.45 -3.21
N ILE A 27 -2.54 5.53 -1.88
CA ILE A 27 -1.83 6.63 -1.23
C ILE A 27 -0.32 6.33 -1.25
N ALA A 28 0.44 7.13 -1.98
CA ALA A 28 1.89 7.02 -2.07
C ALA A 28 2.56 8.12 -1.22
N ASP A 29 2.77 7.82 0.08
CA ASP A 29 3.43 8.74 1.01
C ASP A 29 4.87 9.04 0.59
N GLY A 30 5.05 10.20 -0.04
CA GLY A 30 6.35 10.80 -0.32
C GLY A 30 6.95 11.45 0.91
N ILE A 31 8.22 11.14 1.17
CA ILE A 31 8.92 11.49 2.42
C ILE A 31 9.04 13.01 2.60
N ILE A 32 8.63 13.49 3.76
CA ILE A 32 8.78 14.90 4.19
C ILE A 32 10.24 15.19 4.57
N LEU A 33 10.77 16.31 4.07
CA LEU A 33 12.07 16.85 4.49
C LEU A 33 12.03 17.24 5.97
N ARG A 34 12.98 16.74 6.78
CA ARG A 34 13.17 17.22 8.16
C ARG A 34 13.57 18.70 8.14
N GLN A 35 12.66 19.56 8.59
CA GLN A 35 12.97 20.97 8.82
C GLN A 35 13.87 21.11 10.06
N ASN A 36 14.98 21.84 9.94
CA ASN A 36 15.89 22.08 11.05
C ASN A 36 15.19 22.85 12.18
N ARG A 37 15.01 22.24 13.35
CA ARG A 37 14.72 22.99 14.58
C ARG A 37 16.05 23.45 15.18
N LEU A 38 16.19 24.76 15.33
CA LEU A 38 17.39 25.41 15.85
C LEU A 38 17.71 24.99 17.29
N LEU A 39 19.00 25.07 17.62
CA LEU A 39 19.50 24.95 18.98
C LEU A 39 19.04 26.14 19.82
N SER A 40 18.37 25.90 20.95
CA SER A 40 18.24 26.88 22.03
C SER A 40 18.54 26.18 23.36
N SER A 41 19.69 26.50 23.94
CA SER A 41 20.17 25.91 25.19
C SER A 41 19.49 26.53 26.42
N SER A 42 18.97 25.71 27.32
CA SER A 42 18.84 26.08 28.74
C SER A 42 18.99 24.85 29.63
N SER A 43 19.87 24.98 30.63
CA SER A 43 20.24 23.95 31.59
C SER A 43 19.25 23.84 32.74
N PHE A 44 19.03 22.64 33.28
CA PHE A 44 18.66 22.48 34.70
C PHE A 44 19.24 21.20 35.32
N TRP A 45 19.30 21.17 36.66
CA TRP A 45 20.07 20.24 37.51
C TRP A 45 19.46 18.81 37.60
N GLY A 46 20.16 17.74 38.03
CA GLY A 46 21.57 17.55 38.42
C GLY A 46 21.76 16.54 39.58
N THR A 47 22.98 16.02 39.80
CA THR A 47 23.55 15.49 41.10
C THR A 47 22.86 14.32 41.86
N LYS A 48 23.51 13.38 42.59
CA LYS A 48 24.94 12.95 42.81
C LYS A 48 24.98 11.64 43.67
N PHE A 49 26.12 10.92 43.70
CA PHE A 49 26.51 9.83 44.67
C PHE A 49 25.67 8.52 44.68
N GLY A 50 26.12 7.38 45.24
CA GLY A 50 27.40 7.00 45.87
C GLY A 50 27.46 5.50 46.29
N ASN A 51 28.65 4.96 46.64
CA ASN A 51 28.91 3.51 46.85
C ASN A 51 28.71 2.99 48.31
N THR A 52 28.23 1.74 48.48
CA THR A 52 28.50 0.76 49.59
C THR A 52 27.84 -0.60 49.22
N VAL A 53 28.35 -1.85 49.33
CA VAL A 53 29.62 -2.53 49.76
C VAL A 53 29.55 -3.36 51.08
N LYS A 54 29.63 -4.71 50.95
CA LYS A 54 29.85 -5.76 52.01
C LYS A 54 28.71 -5.93 53.06
N LEU A 55 28.53 -7.03 53.81
CA LEU A 55 29.10 -8.41 53.88
C LEU A 55 28.08 -9.35 54.60
N GLY A 56 28.18 -10.68 54.46
CA GLY A 56 27.40 -11.65 55.28
C GLY A 56 27.53 -13.11 54.81
N VAL A 57 27.69 -14.07 55.74
CA VAL A 57 27.99 -15.50 55.45
C VAL A 57 27.32 -16.44 56.48
N SER A 58 27.16 -17.72 56.11
CA SER A 58 26.67 -18.89 56.89
C SER A 58 25.14 -19.06 56.99
N GLY A 59 24.59 -20.29 57.01
CA GLY A 59 25.27 -21.60 56.96
C GLY A 59 24.32 -22.81 56.80
N CYS A 60 24.85 -24.00 57.12
CA CYS A 60 24.25 -25.34 57.28
C CYS A 60 22.74 -25.43 57.66
N SER A 61 22.02 -26.55 57.41
CA SER A 61 22.29 -27.80 56.66
C SER A 61 21.02 -28.69 56.63
N SER A 62 21.07 -29.85 55.95
CA SER A 62 20.10 -30.98 56.05
C SER A 62 18.68 -30.74 55.49
N CYS A 63 17.79 -31.73 55.31
CA CYS A 63 17.94 -33.07 54.71
C CYS A 63 16.53 -33.63 54.35
N SER A 64 16.47 -34.69 53.54
CA SER A 64 15.41 -35.73 53.54
C SER A 64 14.02 -35.45 52.92
N ARG A 65 13.85 -36.00 51.69
CA ARG A 65 12.78 -36.93 51.25
C ARG A 65 11.33 -36.42 50.98
N LYS A 66 10.98 -36.60 49.69
CA LYS A 66 9.82 -37.34 49.13
C LYS A 66 8.39 -36.79 49.31
N ARG A 67 7.81 -36.43 48.14
CA ARG A 67 6.50 -36.86 47.60
C ARG A 67 5.30 -36.96 48.57
N SER A 68 4.31 -36.10 48.37
CA SER A 68 3.01 -36.57 47.88
C SER A 68 2.33 -35.50 47.02
N THR A 69 1.29 -35.88 46.30
CA THR A 69 0.48 -35.00 45.42
C THR A 69 -0.60 -34.26 46.21
N SER A 70 -0.83 -33.00 45.85
CA SER A 70 -2.12 -32.33 46.07
C SER A 70 -2.56 -31.64 44.77
N VAL A 71 -3.86 -31.69 44.50
CA VAL A 71 -4.52 -31.01 43.39
C VAL A 71 -5.40 -29.91 43.98
N ASN A 72 -5.35 -28.69 43.44
CA ASN A 72 -6.51 -27.79 43.20
C ASN A 72 -6.11 -26.34 42.85
N ALA A 73 -7.11 -25.59 42.36
CA ALA A 73 -7.14 -24.15 42.05
C ALA A 73 -6.19 -23.69 40.91
N SER A 74 -6.65 -23.35 39.70
CA SER A 74 -7.74 -22.45 39.25
C SER A 74 -7.36 -20.95 39.25
N LEU A 75 -7.70 -20.28 38.14
CA LEU A 75 -7.77 -18.82 37.94
C LEU A 75 -6.47 -18.01 38.15
N GLY A 76 -5.62 -17.98 37.12
CA GLY A 76 -4.56 -16.99 36.96
C GLY A 76 -3.96 -17.02 35.54
N GLY A 77 -4.27 -16.08 34.64
CA GLY A 77 -5.22 -14.97 34.76
C GLY A 77 -5.63 -14.38 33.40
N LEU A 78 -6.67 -13.55 33.41
CA LEU A 78 -7.30 -12.95 32.21
C LEU A 78 -6.47 -11.81 31.57
N LEU A 79 -5.14 -11.94 31.57
CA LEU A 79 -4.17 -10.88 31.22
C LEU A 79 -3.17 -11.27 30.11
N GLY A 80 -3.19 -12.52 29.63
CA GLY A 80 -2.38 -12.94 28.48
C GLY A 80 -2.77 -12.31 27.14
N GLY A 81 -3.88 -11.57 27.07
CA GLY A 81 -4.45 -11.04 25.82
C GLY A 81 -3.97 -9.66 25.37
N ILE A 82 -3.17 -8.94 26.18
CA ILE A 82 -2.86 -7.50 25.94
C ILE A 82 -1.44 -7.29 25.39
N PHE A 83 -0.52 -8.24 25.58
CA PHE A 83 0.80 -8.23 24.95
C PHE A 83 0.91 -9.28 23.84
N LYS A 84 0.18 -9.06 22.73
CA LYS A 84 0.67 -9.54 21.44
C LYS A 84 2.03 -8.88 21.21
N GLY A 85 3.07 -9.69 21.01
CA GLY A 85 4.42 -9.19 20.73
C GLY A 85 4.45 -8.34 19.46
N SER A 86 5.48 -7.50 19.33
CA SER A 86 5.74 -6.66 18.15
C SER A 86 5.77 -7.51 16.88
N ASP A 87 4.66 -7.57 16.16
CA ASP A 87 4.57 -8.28 14.88
C ASP A 87 5.31 -7.45 13.84
N ASN A 88 6.53 -7.89 13.52
CA ASN A 88 7.43 -7.20 12.60
C ASN A 88 7.04 -7.47 11.12
N GLY A 89 5.73 -7.60 10.85
CA GLY A 89 5.13 -8.03 9.59
C GLY A 89 5.27 -9.54 9.31
N GLU A 90 5.50 -10.37 10.34
CA GLU A 90 5.71 -11.81 10.18
C GLU A 90 4.40 -12.54 9.87
N SER A 91 3.30 -12.20 10.57
CA SER A 91 1.99 -12.78 10.24
C SER A 91 1.54 -12.37 8.83
N THR A 92 1.81 -11.12 8.43
CA THR A 92 1.55 -10.59 7.08
C THR A 92 2.34 -11.38 6.03
N ARG A 93 3.64 -11.62 6.25
CA ARG A 93 4.45 -12.46 5.34
C ARG A 93 3.88 -13.87 5.22
N GLN A 94 3.46 -14.49 6.33
CA GLN A 94 2.86 -15.82 6.31
C GLN A 94 1.50 -15.86 5.61
N GLN A 95 0.66 -14.84 5.79
CA GLN A 95 -0.65 -14.68 5.15
C GLN A 95 -0.57 -14.64 3.62
N TYR A 96 0.43 -13.92 3.08
CA TYR A 96 0.58 -13.70 1.64
C TYR A 96 1.59 -14.65 0.96
N ALA A 97 2.32 -15.48 1.72
CA ALA A 97 3.38 -16.37 1.20
C ALA A 97 2.92 -17.29 0.06
N SER A 98 1.69 -17.83 0.12
CA SER A 98 1.13 -18.69 -0.92
C SER A 98 0.88 -17.95 -2.25
N ILE A 99 0.48 -16.68 -2.17
CA ILE A 99 0.22 -15.80 -3.32
C ILE A 99 1.56 -15.34 -3.93
N VAL A 100 2.53 -14.97 -3.09
CA VAL A 100 3.91 -14.69 -3.53
C VAL A 100 4.51 -15.90 -4.25
N ALA A 101 4.33 -17.12 -3.74
CA ALA A 101 4.77 -18.33 -4.40
C ALA A 101 4.07 -18.58 -5.75
N SER A 102 2.80 -18.16 -5.92
CA SER A 102 2.12 -18.17 -7.22
C SER A 102 2.73 -17.16 -8.20
N VAL A 103 2.99 -15.91 -7.77
CA VAL A 103 3.67 -14.91 -8.62
C VAL A 103 5.07 -15.40 -9.04
N ASN A 104 5.84 -15.96 -8.10
CA ASN A 104 7.19 -16.47 -8.37
C ASN A 104 7.20 -17.66 -9.35
N ARG A 105 6.16 -18.51 -9.35
CA ARG A 105 6.05 -19.63 -10.32
C ARG A 105 5.83 -19.17 -11.75
N LEU A 106 5.16 -18.05 -11.96
CA LEU A 106 4.88 -17.49 -13.29
C LEU A 106 6.10 -16.79 -13.90
N GLU A 107 7.17 -16.51 -13.14
CA GLU A 107 8.30 -15.72 -13.61
C GLU A 107 9.02 -16.34 -14.82
N THR A 108 9.17 -17.68 -14.87
CA THR A 108 9.79 -18.38 -16.01
C THR A 108 8.96 -18.27 -17.29
N GLU A 109 7.62 -18.30 -17.17
CA GLU A 109 6.69 -18.15 -18.30
C GLU A 109 6.67 -16.70 -18.80
N ILE A 110 6.42 -15.76 -17.88
CA ILE A 110 6.23 -14.34 -18.20
C ILE A 110 7.54 -13.69 -18.70
N SER A 111 8.71 -14.10 -18.19
CA SER A 111 9.99 -13.57 -18.68
C SER A 111 10.42 -14.11 -20.05
N ALA A 112 9.83 -15.21 -20.52
CA ALA A 112 10.05 -15.73 -21.87
C ALA A 112 9.22 -14.99 -22.96
N LEU A 113 8.18 -14.26 -22.57
CA LEU A 113 7.31 -13.51 -23.50
C LEU A 113 8.05 -12.33 -24.14
N SER A 114 7.76 -12.04 -25.41
CA SER A 114 8.13 -10.78 -26.07
C SER A 114 7.38 -9.58 -25.48
N ASP A 115 7.84 -8.36 -25.81
CA ASP A 115 7.17 -7.12 -25.39
C ASP A 115 5.77 -6.93 -26.00
N SER A 116 5.46 -7.61 -27.11
CA SER A 116 4.11 -7.70 -27.69
C SER A 116 3.22 -8.65 -26.87
N GLU A 117 3.67 -9.89 -26.65
CA GLU A 117 2.91 -10.89 -25.87
C GLU A 117 2.66 -10.42 -24.43
N LEU A 118 3.60 -9.67 -23.84
CA LEU A 118 3.45 -9.11 -22.50
C LEU A 118 2.37 -7.99 -22.42
N ARG A 119 2.04 -7.33 -23.54
CA ARG A 119 0.89 -6.41 -23.67
C ARG A 119 -0.39 -7.18 -23.96
N GLU A 120 -0.34 -8.20 -24.80
CA GLU A 120 -1.48 -9.08 -25.09
C GLU A 120 -1.99 -9.78 -23.80
N ARG A 121 -1.08 -10.08 -22.85
CA ARG A 121 -1.46 -10.48 -21.48
C ARG A 121 -2.26 -9.41 -20.73
N THR A 122 -1.93 -8.13 -20.86
CA THR A 122 -2.75 -7.03 -20.31
C THR A 122 -4.14 -7.00 -20.92
N ASP A 123 -4.27 -7.15 -22.24
CA ASP A 123 -5.57 -7.21 -22.91
C ASP A 123 -6.39 -8.44 -22.50
N ALA A 124 -5.76 -9.62 -22.37
CA ALA A 124 -6.42 -10.83 -21.89
C ALA A 124 -6.91 -10.70 -20.43
N LEU A 125 -6.08 -10.10 -19.55
CA LEU A 125 -6.44 -9.79 -18.17
C LEU A 125 -7.58 -8.74 -18.09
N LYS A 126 -7.54 -7.71 -18.94
CA LYS A 126 -8.58 -6.66 -19.03
C LYS A 126 -9.92 -7.23 -19.50
N GLN A 127 -9.91 -8.13 -20.49
CA GLN A 127 -11.11 -8.86 -20.91
C GLN A 127 -11.67 -9.77 -19.81
N ARG A 128 -10.82 -10.45 -19.03
CA ARG A 128 -11.25 -11.29 -17.89
C ARG A 128 -11.86 -10.47 -16.77
N ALA A 129 -11.22 -9.37 -16.39
CA ALA A 129 -11.74 -8.39 -15.43
C ALA A 129 -13.13 -7.87 -15.84
N GLN A 130 -13.30 -7.48 -17.10
CA GLN A 130 -14.57 -6.96 -17.62
C GLN A 130 -15.66 -8.04 -17.78
N LYS A 131 -15.30 -9.32 -17.87
CA LYS A 131 -16.22 -10.47 -17.81
C LYS A 131 -16.62 -10.86 -16.37
N GLY A 132 -16.11 -10.17 -15.35
CA GLY A 132 -16.47 -10.37 -13.95
C GLY A 132 -15.55 -11.32 -13.17
N GLU A 133 -14.38 -11.68 -13.70
CA GLU A 133 -13.36 -12.41 -12.92
C GLU A 133 -12.81 -11.51 -11.79
N SER A 134 -12.62 -12.06 -10.59
CA SER A 134 -12.28 -11.25 -9.41
C SER A 134 -10.82 -10.80 -9.42
N MET A 135 -10.57 -9.59 -8.91
CA MET A 135 -9.21 -9.02 -8.90
C MET A 135 -8.24 -9.89 -8.09
N ASP A 136 -8.68 -10.50 -6.99
CA ASP A 136 -7.88 -11.47 -6.21
C ASP A 136 -7.41 -12.69 -7.05
N SER A 137 -8.23 -13.16 -8.00
CA SER A 137 -7.87 -14.29 -8.86
C SER A 137 -6.96 -13.89 -10.03
N LEU A 138 -7.09 -12.66 -10.53
CA LEU A 138 -6.18 -12.07 -11.52
C LEU A 138 -4.83 -11.65 -10.91
N LEU A 139 -4.79 -11.34 -9.62
CA LEU A 139 -3.64 -10.74 -8.92
C LEU A 139 -2.31 -11.47 -9.18
N PRO A 140 -2.19 -12.82 -9.12
CA PRO A 140 -0.90 -13.48 -9.29
C PRO A 140 -0.30 -13.27 -10.68
N GLU A 141 -1.12 -13.31 -11.72
CA GLU A 141 -0.69 -13.09 -13.10
C GLU A 141 -0.43 -11.60 -13.37
N ALA A 142 -1.33 -10.72 -12.91
CA ALA A 142 -1.16 -9.27 -13.02
C ALA A 142 0.14 -8.78 -12.34
N PHE A 143 0.46 -9.29 -11.15
CA PHE A 143 1.68 -8.92 -10.42
C PHE A 143 2.94 -9.52 -11.06
N ALA A 144 2.85 -10.69 -11.70
CA ALA A 144 3.95 -11.26 -12.49
C ALA A 144 4.25 -10.42 -13.75
N VAL A 145 3.20 -10.03 -14.49
CA VAL A 145 3.30 -9.14 -15.67
C VAL A 145 3.92 -7.80 -15.31
N VAL A 146 3.46 -7.15 -14.23
CA VAL A 146 4.03 -5.87 -13.76
C VAL A 146 5.46 -6.02 -13.24
N ARG A 147 5.80 -7.12 -12.57
CA ARG A 147 7.19 -7.40 -12.13
C ARG A 147 8.15 -7.48 -13.31
N GLU A 148 7.78 -8.20 -14.38
CA GLU A 148 8.62 -8.33 -15.57
C GLU A 148 8.70 -7.02 -16.37
N ALA A 149 7.56 -6.33 -16.57
CA ALA A 149 7.54 -5.02 -17.23
C ALA A 149 8.39 -3.99 -16.48
N SER A 150 8.33 -3.96 -15.14
CA SER A 150 9.20 -3.12 -14.30
C SER A 150 10.68 -3.46 -14.47
N LYS A 151 11.01 -4.76 -14.55
CA LYS A 151 12.38 -5.25 -14.80
C LYS A 151 12.90 -4.82 -16.18
N ARG A 152 12.06 -4.83 -17.22
CA ARG A 152 12.42 -4.36 -18.58
C ARG A 152 12.54 -2.85 -18.70
N VAL A 153 11.56 -2.11 -18.18
CA VAL A 153 11.43 -0.66 -18.38
C VAL A 153 12.29 0.15 -17.41
N LEU A 154 12.45 -0.30 -16.17
CA LEU A 154 13.17 0.45 -15.11
C LEU A 154 14.47 -0.21 -14.65
N GLY A 155 14.75 -1.45 -15.10
CA GLY A 155 15.82 -2.28 -14.53
C GLY A 155 15.53 -2.79 -13.11
N LEU A 156 14.32 -2.55 -12.59
CA LEU A 156 13.93 -2.87 -11.21
C LEU A 156 12.95 -4.04 -11.19
N ARG A 157 13.36 -5.18 -10.62
CA ARG A 157 12.46 -6.32 -10.34
C ARG A 157 11.88 -6.15 -8.92
N PRO A 158 10.56 -5.91 -8.74
CA PRO A 158 9.96 -5.81 -7.41
C PRO A 158 10.27 -7.01 -6.51
N PHE A 159 10.68 -6.76 -5.27
CA PHE A 159 10.97 -7.79 -4.26
C PHE A 159 9.68 -8.43 -3.73
N ASP A 160 9.80 -9.59 -3.08
CA ASP A 160 8.64 -10.33 -2.57
C ASP A 160 7.91 -9.55 -1.45
N VAL A 161 8.64 -8.79 -0.63
CA VAL A 161 8.04 -7.84 0.33
C VAL A 161 7.32 -6.66 -0.33
N GLN A 162 7.71 -6.28 -1.55
CA GLN A 162 7.03 -5.25 -2.34
C GLN A 162 5.76 -5.79 -2.97
N LEU A 163 5.73 -7.07 -3.39
CA LEU A 163 4.50 -7.75 -3.77
C LEU A 163 3.51 -7.79 -2.60
N ILE A 164 3.96 -8.14 -1.39
CA ILE A 164 3.13 -8.16 -0.18
C ILE A 164 2.55 -6.77 0.11
N GLY A 165 3.35 -5.71 0.05
CA GLY A 165 2.86 -4.33 0.16
C GLY A 165 1.78 -4.00 -0.88
N GLY A 166 1.93 -4.47 -2.12
CA GLY A 166 0.92 -4.33 -3.17
C GLY A 166 -0.39 -5.08 -2.89
N MET A 167 -0.31 -6.27 -2.26
CA MET A 167 -1.49 -7.06 -1.86
C MET A 167 -2.25 -6.41 -0.69
N VAL A 168 -1.52 -5.86 0.29
CA VAL A 168 -2.10 -5.10 1.42
C VAL A 168 -2.85 -3.86 0.89
N LEU A 169 -2.21 -3.08 0.00
CA LEU A 169 -2.86 -1.94 -0.65
C LEU A 169 -4.07 -2.34 -1.50
N HIS A 170 -4.04 -3.48 -2.19
CA HIS A 170 -5.19 -3.96 -2.96
C HIS A 170 -6.43 -4.21 -2.10
N LYS A 171 -6.26 -4.68 -0.86
CA LYS A 171 -7.37 -4.87 0.09
C LYS A 171 -7.87 -3.57 0.73
N GLY A 172 -7.28 -2.42 0.42
CA GLY A 172 -7.56 -1.15 1.08
C GLY A 172 -6.94 -1.01 2.48
N GLU A 173 -5.98 -1.87 2.81
CA GLU A 173 -5.20 -1.80 4.06
C GLU A 173 -3.98 -0.86 3.90
N ILE A 174 -3.45 -0.31 4.99
CA ILE A 174 -2.23 0.51 4.96
C ILE A 174 -0.99 -0.40 4.92
N ALA A 175 -0.23 -0.34 3.83
CA ALA A 175 1.11 -0.93 3.77
C ALA A 175 2.14 -0.04 4.49
N GLU A 176 2.35 -0.28 5.79
CA GLU A 176 3.51 0.32 6.47
C GLU A 176 4.80 -0.25 5.86
N MET A 177 5.67 0.66 5.42
CA MET A 177 6.96 0.38 4.80
C MET A 177 7.92 1.49 5.17
N ARG A 178 9.20 1.16 5.35
CA ARG A 178 10.25 2.12 5.73
C ARG A 178 10.75 2.90 4.52
N THR A 179 11.41 4.02 4.80
CA THR A 179 12.17 4.79 3.80
C THR A 179 13.19 3.89 3.11
N GLY A 180 13.19 3.89 1.78
CA GLY A 180 14.07 3.06 0.95
C GLY A 180 13.45 1.75 0.45
N GLU A 181 12.36 1.26 1.06
CA GLU A 181 11.72 -0.01 0.66
C GLU A 181 10.88 0.08 -0.64
N GLY A 182 10.93 1.22 -1.35
CA GLY A 182 10.41 1.37 -2.71
C GLY A 182 8.90 1.60 -2.83
N LYS A 183 8.26 2.31 -1.89
CA LYS A 183 6.82 2.66 -1.91
C LYS A 183 6.27 3.07 -3.29
N THR A 184 6.96 3.96 -4.00
CA THR A 184 6.60 4.40 -5.37
C THR A 184 6.53 3.24 -6.37
N LEU A 185 7.43 2.26 -6.27
CA LEU A 185 7.41 1.04 -7.10
C LEU A 185 6.38 0.01 -6.62
N VAL A 186 6.00 0.03 -5.34
CA VAL A 186 4.89 -0.80 -4.83
C VAL A 186 3.56 -0.33 -5.37
N ALA A 187 3.35 0.99 -5.47
CA ALA A 187 2.07 1.58 -5.89
C ALA A 187 1.58 1.13 -7.28
N ILE A 188 2.48 0.82 -8.23
CA ILE A 188 2.09 0.39 -9.59
C ILE A 188 1.44 -0.99 -9.63
N LEU A 189 1.73 -1.88 -8.66
CA LEU A 189 1.21 -3.25 -8.60
C LEU A 189 -0.33 -3.29 -8.41
N PRO A 190 -0.91 -2.71 -7.34
CA PRO A 190 -2.36 -2.61 -7.19
C PRO A 190 -2.96 -1.62 -8.20
N ALA A 191 -2.24 -0.55 -8.60
CA ALA A 191 -2.80 0.40 -9.55
C ALA A 191 -3.03 -0.22 -10.94
N TYR A 192 -2.08 -0.99 -11.46
CA TYR A 192 -2.26 -1.76 -12.69
C TYR A 192 -3.42 -2.78 -12.55
N LEU A 193 -3.40 -3.61 -11.51
CA LEU A 193 -4.42 -4.65 -11.30
C LEU A 193 -5.84 -4.08 -11.31
N ASN A 194 -6.08 -3.00 -10.58
CA ASN A 194 -7.41 -2.44 -10.43
C ASN A 194 -7.83 -1.56 -11.62
N ALA A 195 -6.87 -1.01 -12.37
CA ALA A 195 -7.14 -0.32 -13.64
C ALA A 195 -7.68 -1.26 -14.73
N LEU A 196 -7.41 -2.57 -14.66
CA LEU A 196 -8.00 -3.58 -15.57
C LEU A 196 -9.55 -3.58 -15.53
N SER A 197 -10.16 -3.14 -14.42
CA SER A 197 -11.61 -3.01 -14.28
C SER A 197 -12.22 -1.88 -15.13
N GLY A 198 -11.41 -0.97 -15.68
CA GLY A 198 -11.85 0.19 -16.45
C GLY A 198 -12.45 1.35 -15.63
N LYS A 199 -12.42 1.29 -14.29
CA LYS A 199 -12.99 2.32 -13.38
C LYS A 199 -12.06 3.49 -13.03
N GLY A 200 -10.83 3.46 -13.54
CA GLY A 200 -9.76 4.39 -13.15
C GLY A 200 -9.18 4.09 -11.76
N VAL A 201 -7.90 4.42 -11.57
CA VAL A 201 -7.23 4.39 -10.27
C VAL A 201 -6.55 5.73 -10.00
N HIS A 202 -6.75 6.27 -8.79
CA HIS A 202 -6.11 7.51 -8.35
C HIS A 202 -4.90 7.20 -7.47
N VAL A 203 -3.70 7.56 -7.96
CA VAL A 203 -2.46 7.51 -7.19
C VAL A 203 -2.23 8.89 -6.57
N VAL A 204 -2.47 8.99 -5.26
CA VAL A 204 -2.47 10.26 -4.54
C VAL A 204 -1.12 10.50 -3.89
N THR A 205 -0.58 11.70 -4.09
CA THR A 205 0.71 12.16 -3.53
C THR A 205 0.54 13.48 -2.76
N VAL A 206 1.60 13.89 -2.05
CA VAL A 206 1.56 15.09 -1.18
C VAL A 206 1.89 16.42 -1.88
N ASN A 207 2.41 16.41 -3.12
CA ASN A 207 2.65 17.63 -3.92
C ASN A 207 2.86 17.34 -5.41
N ASP A 208 2.66 18.36 -6.25
CA ASP A 208 2.75 18.31 -7.72
C ASP A 208 4.09 17.78 -8.26
N TYR A 209 5.20 18.06 -7.58
CA TYR A 209 6.52 17.53 -7.98
C TYR A 209 6.57 16.02 -7.84
N LEU A 210 6.04 15.46 -6.74
CA LEU A 210 5.97 14.01 -6.54
C LEU A 210 4.94 13.36 -7.47
N ALA A 211 3.79 13.98 -7.67
CA ALA A 211 2.78 13.53 -8.64
C ALA A 211 3.39 13.40 -10.04
N ARG A 212 4.07 14.47 -10.51
CA ARG A 212 4.75 14.49 -11.80
C ARG A 212 5.87 13.46 -11.87
N ARG A 213 6.80 13.47 -10.91
CA ARG A 213 7.95 12.55 -10.87
C ARG A 213 7.53 11.09 -10.94
N ASP A 214 6.50 10.69 -10.19
CA ASP A 214 6.08 9.28 -10.14
C ASP A 214 5.28 8.89 -11.40
N CYS A 215 4.52 9.83 -11.96
CA CYS A 215 3.85 9.68 -13.26
C CYS A 215 4.85 9.59 -14.44
N GLU A 216 5.93 10.39 -14.43
CA GLU A 216 6.98 10.38 -15.44
C GLU A 216 7.90 9.16 -15.29
N TRP A 217 8.27 8.77 -14.06
CA TRP A 217 9.20 7.67 -13.81
C TRP A 217 8.52 6.30 -13.82
N VAL A 218 7.78 5.93 -12.76
CA VAL A 218 7.21 4.58 -12.64
C VAL A 218 5.95 4.38 -13.49
N GLY A 219 5.26 5.46 -13.84
CA GLY A 219 4.14 5.44 -14.80
C GLY A 219 4.53 4.92 -16.20
N GLN A 220 5.82 4.83 -16.53
CA GLN A 220 6.28 4.17 -17.76
C GLN A 220 5.92 2.67 -17.80
N VAL A 221 5.82 1.98 -16.66
CA VAL A 221 5.51 0.53 -16.62
C VAL A 221 4.08 0.25 -17.09
N PRO A 222 3.02 0.86 -16.53
CA PRO A 222 1.67 0.74 -17.08
C PRO A 222 1.53 1.26 -18.51
N ARG A 223 2.25 2.33 -18.92
CA ARG A 223 2.27 2.78 -20.34
C ARG A 223 2.88 1.73 -21.27
N PHE A 224 3.98 1.10 -20.87
CA PHE A 224 4.59 0.00 -21.62
C PHE A 224 3.63 -1.19 -21.76
N LEU A 225 2.80 -1.44 -20.75
CA LEU A 225 1.72 -2.44 -20.77
C LEU A 225 0.43 -1.97 -21.47
N GLY A 226 0.43 -0.81 -22.14
CA GLY A 226 -0.70 -0.32 -22.94
C GLY A 226 -1.79 0.44 -22.17
N LEU A 227 -1.64 0.66 -20.85
CA LEU A 227 -2.56 1.48 -20.08
C LEU A 227 -2.25 2.98 -20.23
N LYS A 228 -3.30 3.82 -20.26
CA LYS A 228 -3.16 5.29 -20.23
C LYS A 228 -2.85 5.76 -18.82
N VAL A 229 -1.91 6.71 -18.69
CA VAL A 229 -1.45 7.22 -17.40
C VAL A 229 -1.42 8.74 -17.42
N GLY A 230 -2.39 9.35 -16.72
CA GLY A 230 -2.59 10.79 -16.62
C GLY A 230 -1.91 11.43 -15.41
N LEU A 231 -1.86 12.76 -15.42
CA LEU A 231 -1.36 13.62 -14.35
C LEU A 231 -2.28 14.83 -14.20
N ILE A 232 -2.67 15.15 -12.97
CA ILE A 232 -3.42 16.37 -12.63
C ILE A 232 -2.49 17.35 -11.94
N GLN A 233 -2.52 18.61 -12.36
CA GLN A 233 -1.71 19.71 -11.81
C GLN A 233 -2.50 21.02 -11.71
N GLN A 234 -2.08 21.89 -10.78
CA GLN A 234 -2.78 23.13 -10.42
C GLN A 234 -3.24 23.99 -11.61
N ASN A 235 -2.36 24.20 -12.60
CA ASN A 235 -2.63 25.12 -13.72
C ASN A 235 -3.32 24.48 -14.94
N MET A 236 -3.89 23.27 -14.81
CA MET A 236 -4.62 22.60 -15.91
C MET A 236 -6.06 23.10 -16.08
N THR A 237 -6.49 23.27 -17.34
CA THR A 237 -7.88 23.64 -17.69
C THR A 237 -8.86 22.50 -17.38
N PRO A 238 -10.18 22.76 -17.30
CA PRO A 238 -11.18 21.71 -17.08
C PRO A 238 -11.12 20.58 -18.12
N GLU A 239 -10.84 20.92 -19.38
CA GLU A 239 -10.72 19.98 -20.50
C GLU A 239 -9.51 19.07 -20.31
N GLN A 240 -8.34 19.64 -20.01
CA GLN A 240 -7.12 18.90 -19.73
C GLN A 240 -7.28 17.99 -18.51
N ARG A 241 -7.96 18.45 -17.45
CA ARG A 241 -8.26 17.62 -16.27
C ARG A 241 -9.16 16.45 -16.64
N LYS A 242 -10.23 16.69 -17.41
CA LYS A 242 -11.13 15.64 -17.92
C LYS A 242 -10.39 14.60 -18.77
N GLU A 243 -9.50 15.00 -19.65
CA GLU A 243 -8.65 14.08 -20.43
C GLU A 243 -7.76 13.22 -19.53
N ASN A 244 -7.18 13.79 -18.48
CA ASN A 244 -6.35 13.06 -17.52
C ASN A 244 -7.16 12.15 -16.59
N TYR A 245 -8.37 12.53 -16.17
CA TYR A 245 -9.29 11.65 -15.43
C TYR A 245 -9.89 10.51 -16.28
N LEU A 246 -9.81 10.59 -17.62
CA LEU A 246 -10.17 9.51 -18.54
C LEU A 246 -9.02 8.51 -18.83
N CYS A 247 -7.91 8.60 -18.09
CA CYS A 247 -6.83 7.60 -18.13
C CYS A 247 -7.13 6.40 -17.22
N ASP A 248 -6.56 5.23 -17.52
CA ASP A 248 -6.72 4.03 -16.69
C ASP A 248 -6.10 4.21 -15.29
N ILE A 249 -5.03 5.01 -15.18
CA ILE A 249 -4.38 5.43 -13.92
C ILE A 249 -4.12 6.94 -13.96
N THR A 250 -4.39 7.66 -12.86
CA THR A 250 -4.19 9.12 -12.78
C THR A 250 -3.42 9.50 -11.52
N TYR A 251 -2.31 10.21 -11.70
CA TYR A 251 -1.51 10.78 -10.61
C TYR A 251 -2.04 12.16 -10.24
N VAL A 252 -2.27 12.40 -8.95
CA VAL A 252 -2.89 13.64 -8.45
C VAL A 252 -2.39 13.97 -7.04
N THR A 253 -2.58 15.21 -6.59
CA THR A 253 -2.35 15.58 -5.19
C THR A 253 -3.66 15.54 -4.40
N ASN A 254 -3.58 15.35 -3.08
CA ASN A 254 -4.77 15.36 -2.22
C ASN A 254 -5.58 16.67 -2.34
N SER A 255 -4.89 17.81 -2.50
CA SER A 255 -5.53 19.11 -2.69
C SER A 255 -6.29 19.20 -4.02
N GLU A 256 -5.65 18.84 -5.14
CA GLU A 256 -6.29 18.94 -6.46
C GLU A 256 -7.48 18.00 -6.60
N LEU A 257 -7.36 16.76 -6.09
CA LEU A 257 -8.47 15.81 -6.06
C LEU A 257 -9.67 16.34 -5.25
N GLY A 258 -9.39 16.97 -4.10
CA GLY A 258 -10.44 17.58 -3.27
C GLY A 258 -11.11 18.79 -3.94
N PHE A 259 -10.33 19.67 -4.57
CA PHE A 259 -10.87 20.81 -5.31
C PHE A 259 -11.63 20.40 -6.58
N ASP A 260 -11.20 19.36 -7.29
CA ASP A 260 -11.90 18.86 -8.48
C ASP A 260 -13.21 18.18 -8.11
N TYR A 261 -13.24 17.37 -7.05
CA TYR A 261 -14.50 16.84 -6.49
C TYR A 261 -15.46 17.96 -6.06
N LEU A 262 -14.95 19.01 -5.40
CA LEU A 262 -15.77 20.17 -5.02
C LEU A 262 -16.28 20.93 -6.25
N ARG A 263 -15.47 21.10 -7.30
CA ARG A 263 -15.92 21.74 -8.56
C ARG A 263 -17.02 20.95 -9.24
N ASP A 264 -16.87 19.63 -9.37
CA ASP A 264 -17.88 18.76 -9.98
C ASP A 264 -19.24 18.80 -9.25
N ASN A 265 -19.23 18.99 -7.92
CA ASN A 265 -20.45 19.06 -7.11
C ASN A 265 -21.00 20.49 -6.91
N LEU A 266 -20.18 21.53 -7.08
CA LEU A 266 -20.59 22.95 -7.03
C LEU A 266 -20.94 23.54 -8.40
N ALA A 267 -20.70 22.80 -9.48
CA ALA A 267 -21.15 23.11 -10.84
C ALA A 267 -22.69 23.00 -10.97
N THR A 268 -23.37 23.99 -10.38
CA THR A 268 -24.82 24.17 -10.51
C THR A 268 -25.23 24.36 -11.97
N GLU A 269 -26.44 23.92 -12.31
CA GLU A 269 -26.91 23.80 -13.70
C GLU A 269 -26.87 25.13 -14.47
N LYS A 270 -25.94 25.26 -15.45
CA LYS A 270 -26.11 25.90 -16.78
C LYS A 270 -24.80 25.91 -17.57
N CYS A 271 -24.77 25.20 -18.70
CA CYS A 271 -25.03 25.77 -20.04
C CYS A 271 -25.40 24.62 -20.99
#